data_AF-A0A3D2F6M1-F1
#
_entry.id   AF-A0A3D2F6M1-F1
#
_cell.length_a   1.000
_cell.length_b   1.000
_cell.length_c   1.000
_cell.angle_alpha   90.00
_cell.angle_beta   90.00
_cell.angle_gamma   90.00
#
_symmetry.space_group_name_H-M   'P 1'
#
loop_
_entity.id
_entity.type
_entity.pdbx_description
1 polymer ?
#
loop_
_entity_poly.entity_id
_entity_poly.type
_entity_poly.pdbx_seq_one_letter_code
_entity_poly.pdbx_strand_id
1 'polypeptide(L)' 'MGRHRYSCARGSDMMTPNEATRRQLAAADPTTSTWLAANAGSGKTRVLTDRVARLLLDQVQPQHILCLTYT' A
#
# COMPACT_ATOMS: atom_id res chain seq x y z
N MET A 1 21.44 16.94 -40.55
CA MET A 1 20.60 15.74 -40.33
C MET A 1 21.25 14.81 -39.30
N GLY A 2 21.20 15.16 -38.01
CA GLY A 2 21.71 14.32 -36.92
C GLY A 2 20.62 13.36 -36.45
N ARG A 3 20.80 12.06 -36.70
CA ARG A 3 19.86 11.01 -36.27
C ARG A 3 19.96 10.85 -34.75
N HIS A 4 18.99 11.39 -34.02
CA HIS A 4 18.80 11.09 -32.59
C HIS A 4 18.44 9.62 -32.43
N ARG A 5 19.45 8.84 -32.04
CA ARG A 5 19.30 7.45 -31.60
C ARG A 5 18.59 7.45 -30.25
N TYR A 6 17.30 7.13 -30.23
CA TYR A 6 16.64 6.68 -29.00
C TYR A 6 17.19 5.30 -28.67
N SER A 7 18.12 5.23 -27.72
CA SER A 7 18.70 3.99 -27.23
C SER A 7 18.60 3.93 -25.71
N CYS A 8 18.18 2.75 -25.21
CA CYS A 8 18.27 2.32 -23.81
C CYS A 8 17.26 3.03 -22.87
N ALA A 9 16.35 2.36 -22.16
CA ALA A 9 16.54 1.13 -21.41
C ALA A 9 15.33 0.19 -21.47
N ARG A 10 15.52 -1.00 -22.05
CA ARG A 10 14.88 -2.22 -21.57
C ARG A 10 15.72 -2.70 -20.40
N GLY A 11 15.35 -2.26 -19.20
CA GLY A 11 15.84 -2.80 -17.94
C GLY A 11 14.61 -3.03 -17.09
N SER A 12 14.37 -4.29 -16.74
CA SER A 12 13.42 -4.69 -15.71
C SER A 12 13.68 -3.89 -14.44
N ASP A 13 12.94 -2.79 -14.25
CA ASP A 13 12.84 -2.10 -12.98
C ASP A 13 12.11 -3.05 -12.04
N MET A 14 12.87 -3.89 -11.35
CA MET A 14 12.38 -4.55 -10.16
C MET A 14 12.06 -3.42 -9.17
N MET A 15 10.80 -2.98 -9.22
CA MET A 15 10.21 -1.92 -8.40
C MET A 15 10.47 -2.25 -6.94
N THR A 16 11.62 -1.80 -6.44
CA THR A 16 11.99 -2.01 -5.06
C THR A 16 11.09 -1.06 -4.28
N PRO A 17 10.19 -1.55 -3.41
CA PRO A 17 9.20 -0.69 -2.79
C PRO A 17 9.92 0.41 -2.03
N ASN A 18 9.57 1.66 -2.33
CA ASN A 18 10.13 2.81 -1.65
C ASN A 18 9.80 2.73 -0.14
N GLU A 19 10.52 3.50 0.67
CA GLU A 19 10.36 3.47 2.13
C GLU A 19 8.91 3.76 2.57
N ALA A 20 8.21 4.67 1.90
CA ALA A 20 6.81 4.98 2.19
C ALA A 20 5.89 3.78 1.91
N THR A 21 6.09 3.07 0.79
CA THR A 21 5.38 1.84 0.45
C THR A 21 5.67 0.74 1.45
N ARG A 22 6.92 0.59 1.90
CA ARG A 22 7.27 -0.36 2.97
C ARG A 22 6.55 -0.06 4.28
N ARG A 23 6.50 1.22 4.68
CA ARG A 23 5.74 1.65 5.88
C ARG A 23 4.24 1.41 5.73
N GLN A 24 3.67 1.66 4.56
CA GLN A 24 2.26 1.36 4.27
C GLN A 24 1.96 -0.14 4.36
N LEU A 25 2.84 -0.99 3.81
CA LEU A 25 2.70 -2.44 3.86
C LEU A 25 2.79 -2.99 5.29
N ALA A 26 3.70 -2.43 6.09
CA ALA A 26 3.82 -2.74 7.52
C ALA A 26 2.58 -2.27 8.30
N ALA A 27 2.08 -1.08 8.03
CA ALA A 27 0.87 -0.56 8.66
C ALA A 27 -0.40 -1.37 8.30
N ALA A 28 -0.42 -1.97 7.12
CA ALA A 28 -1.50 -2.85 6.66
C ALA A 28 -1.41 -4.28 7.25
N ASP A 29 -0.42 -4.60 8.09
CA ASP A 29 -0.32 -5.91 8.74
C ASP A 29 -1.41 -6.07 9.81
N PRO A 30 -2.38 -6.99 9.63
CA PRO A 30 -3.50 -7.16 10.54
C PRO A 30 -3.10 -7.67 11.93
N THR A 31 -1.93 -8.30 12.07
CA THR A 31 -1.49 -8.98 13.32
C THR A 31 -1.08 -8.00 14.42
N THR A 32 -0.77 -6.75 14.06
CA THR A 32 -0.31 -5.72 15.02
C THR A 32 -1.23 -4.52 15.04
N SER A 33 -1.57 -4.01 16.21
CA SER A 33 -2.26 -2.71 16.33
C SER A 33 -1.31 -1.58 15.90
N THR A 34 -1.67 -0.87 14.83
CA THR A 34 -0.88 0.24 14.29
C THR A 34 -1.63 1.56 14.42
N TRP A 35 -0.91 2.62 14.76
CA TRP A 35 -1.36 4.00 14.57
C TRP A 35 -0.69 4.59 13.34
N LEU A 36 -1.50 5.15 12.44
CA LEU A 36 -1.01 5.75 11.21
C LEU A 36 -1.39 7.23 11.18
N ALA A 37 -0.39 8.09 11.39
CA ALA A 37 -0.49 9.51 11.11
C ALA A 37 0.01 9.75 9.69
N ALA A 38 -0.84 10.29 8.81
CA ALA A 38 -0.39 10.62 7.46
C ALA A 38 -1.14 11.82 6.87
N ASN A 39 -0.41 12.58 6.07
CA ASN A 39 -0.91 13.80 5.43
C ASN A 39 -2.05 13.51 4.45
N ALA A 40 -2.83 14.54 4.07
CA ALA A 40 -3.84 14.41 3.03
C ALA A 40 -3.22 13.85 1.72
N GLY A 41 -3.95 12.98 1.01
CA GLY A 41 -3.46 12.39 -0.24
C GLY A 41 -2.43 11.24 -0.12
N SER A 42 -1.96 10.90 1.09
CA SER A 42 -0.96 9.83 1.31
C SER A 42 -1.47 8.39 1.20
N GLY A 43 -2.72 8.17 0.77
CA GLY A 43 -3.27 6.83 0.59
C GLY A 43 -3.72 6.12 1.88
N LYS A 44 -4.04 6.86 2.95
CA LYS A 44 -4.55 6.32 4.24
C LYS A 44 -5.68 5.29 4.06
N THR A 45 -6.65 5.63 3.23
CA THR A 45 -7.79 4.76 2.93
C THR A 45 -7.34 3.46 2.27
N ARG A 46 -6.35 3.51 1.37
CA ARG A 46 -5.80 2.32 0.71
C ARG A 46 -5.16 1.37 1.74
N VAL A 47 -4.39 1.90 2.69
CA VAL A 47 -3.79 1.10 3.75
C VAL A 47 -4.86 0.41 4.61
N LEU A 48 -5.95 1.11 4.95
CA LEU A 48 -7.06 0.53 5.71
C LEU A 48 -7.78 -0.56 4.90
N THR A 49 -8.05 -0.32 3.61
CA THR A 49 -8.69 -1.31 2.73
C THR A 49 -7.81 -2.56 2.55
N ASP A 50 -6.51 -2.38 2.32
CA ASP A 50 -5.56 -3.49 2.17
C ASP A 50 -5.50 -4.33 3.46
N ARG A 51 -5.59 -3.70 4.63
CA ARG A 51 -5.62 -4.37 5.93
C ARG A 51 -6.90 -5.21 6.11
N VAL A 52 -8.06 -4.69 5.74
CA VAL A 52 -9.32 -5.45 5.76
C VAL A 52 -9.27 -6.63 4.79
N ALA A 53 -8.74 -6.41 3.57
CA ALA A 53 -8.59 -7.48 2.59
C ALA A 53 -7.71 -8.63 3.11
N ARG A 54 -6.60 -8.31 3.81
CA ARG A 54 -5.74 -9.32 4.45
C ARG A 54 -6.47 -10.11 5.53
N LEU A 55 -7.25 -9.46 6.40
CA LEU A 55 -8.07 -10.16 7.39
C LEU A 55 -9.05 -11.15 6.76
N LEU A 56 -9.69 -10.75 5.65
CA LEU A 56 -10.62 -11.63 4.93
C LEU A 56 -9.89 -12.82 4.28
N LEU A 57 -8.68 -12.60 3.75
CA LEU A 57 -7.85 -13.67 3.22
C LEU A 57 -7.42 -14.65 4.32
N ASP A 58 -7.14 -14.15 5.53
CA ASP A 58 -6.84 -14.93 6.73
C ASP A 58 -8.08 -15.64 7.33
N GLN A 59 -9.19 -15.71 6.60
CA GLN A 59 -10.45 -16.36 7.01
C GLN A 59 -11.09 -15.75 8.26
N VAL A 60 -10.76 -14.50 8.59
CA VAL A 60 -11.46 -13.77 9.67
C VAL A 60 -12.89 -13.48 9.21
N GLN A 61 -13.85 -13.88 10.03
CA GLN A 61 -15.25 -13.61 9.75
C GLN A 61 -15.48 -12.08 9.68
N PRO A 62 -16.15 -11.57 8.63
CA PRO A 62 -16.38 -10.13 8.46
C PRO A 62 -17.09 -9.48 9.67
N GLN A 63 -17.89 -10.27 10.39
CA GLN A 63 -18.63 -9.88 11.59
C GLN A 63 -17.70 -9.44 12.74
N HIS A 64 -16.44 -9.89 12.72
CA HIS A 64 -15.43 -9.55 13.72
C HIS A 64 -14.61 -8.30 13.34
N ILE A 65 -14.90 -7.66 12.21
CA ILE A 65 -14.16 -6.50 11.70
C ILE A 65 -15.04 -5.25 11.83
N LEU A 66 -14.62 -4.29 12.65
CA LEU A 66 -15.29 -3.00 12.82
C LEU A 66 -14.46 -1.88 12.19
N CYS A 67 -15.03 -1.20 11.20
CA CYS A 67 -14.46 -0.01 10.57
C CYS A 67 -15.24 1.24 11.01
N LEU A 68 -14.56 2.19 11.65
CA LEU A 68 -15.15 3.47 12.07
C LEU A 68 -14.54 4.61 11.25
N THR A 69 -15.38 5.50 10.73
CA THR A 69 -14.94 6.71 10.03
C THR A 69 -15.85 7.89 10.37
N TYR A 70 -15.31 9.09 10.27
CA TYR A 70 -16.06 10.34 10.34
C TYR A 70 -15.90 11.06 9.00
N THR A 71 -17.01 11.57 8.44
CA THR A 71 -17.05 12.26 7.13
C THR A 71 -17.06 13.75 7.32
#